data_AF-A0A4Y8D2Z4-F1
#
_entry.id   AF-A0A4Y8D2Z4-F1
#
_cell.length_a   1.000
_cell.length_b   1.000
_cell.length_c   1.000
_cell.angle_alpha   90.00
_cell.angle_beta   90.00
_cell.angle_gamma   90.00
#
_symmetry.space_group_name_H-M   'P 1'
#
loop_
_entity.id
_entity.type
_entity.pdbx_description
1 polymer ?
#
loop_
_entity_poly.entity_id
_entity_poly.type
_entity_poly.pdbx_seq_one_letter_code
_entity_poly.pdbx_strand_id
1 'polypeptide(L)'
;MAQPTITELAAIISANTAKIDNYLRSQGLKSPSFDVDAPTEPIVPSDAPKLEAARSELIDATLMLHDLILGPKEYLTKFTHDWLISMQAIGRFNIANSIPIHEEVSYADIAKICGVNELDVRRILRHAMTLRLFKEPKRGVIAHTAASRMIAEDQQMADWVAATSDELWQAATQTVNAMVKHPGSQEPGETGFALANGYDLRYFIDNYSWKEVGNGTVVDVGGSHGFACARIVINDNVLPKPGTLPRWREERLRSMDLTILELQNSRERELEDWAKLFEDADPRFTFKGGQPAGCNLWILEAVWDGDSPTQ
;
A
#
# COMPACT_ATOMS: atom_id res chain seq x y z
N MET A 1 -26.31 -0.66 -8.57
CA MET A 1 -27.24 -0.30 -7.47
C MET A 1 -27.30 1.20 -7.37
N ALA A 2 -28.41 1.78 -6.90
CA ALA A 2 -28.50 3.22 -6.65
C ALA A 2 -27.57 3.60 -5.49
N GLN A 3 -26.91 4.76 -5.61
CA GLN A 3 -26.02 5.27 -4.57
C GLN A 3 -26.81 5.64 -3.30
N PRO A 4 -26.33 5.28 -2.09
CA PRO A 4 -26.98 5.68 -0.84
C PRO A 4 -27.01 7.20 -0.65
N THR A 5 -28.08 7.70 -0.04
CA THR A 5 -28.21 9.10 0.41
C THR A 5 -27.34 9.38 1.64
N ILE A 6 -27.06 10.66 1.92
CA ILE A 6 -26.28 11.06 3.12
C ILE A 6 -26.91 10.61 4.44
N THR A 7 -28.24 10.51 4.51
CA THR A 7 -28.96 10.03 5.70
C THR A 7 -28.85 8.52 5.85
N GLU A 8 -28.93 7.77 4.74
CA GLU A 8 -28.71 6.33 4.75
C GLU A 8 -27.27 6.00 5.16
N LEU A 9 -26.27 6.76 4.65
CA LEU A 9 -24.88 6.63 5.07
C LEU A 9 -24.71 6.88 6.57
N ALA A 10 -25.34 7.92 7.13
CA ALA A 10 -25.30 8.18 8.57
C ALA A 10 -25.91 7.01 9.39
N ALA A 11 -27.00 6.41 8.89
CA ALA A 11 -27.62 5.25 9.52
C ALA A 11 -26.70 4.01 9.48
N ILE A 12 -26.03 3.76 8.35
CA ILE A 12 -25.04 2.68 8.19
C ILE A 12 -23.87 2.87 9.17
N ILE A 13 -23.33 4.10 9.24
CA ILE A 13 -22.24 4.46 10.16
C ILE A 13 -22.65 4.16 11.61
N SER A 14 -23.82 4.64 12.03
CA SER A 14 -24.32 4.42 13.39
C SER A 14 -24.51 2.93 13.71
N ALA A 15 -25.17 2.19 12.82
CA ALA A 15 -25.47 0.78 13.01
C ALA A 15 -24.19 -0.09 13.10
N ASN A 16 -23.22 0.13 12.20
CA ASN A 16 -21.98 -0.65 12.20
C ASN A 16 -21.01 -0.24 13.31
N THR A 17 -20.98 1.04 13.69
CA THR A 17 -20.24 1.48 14.89
C THR A 17 -20.76 0.79 16.14
N ALA A 18 -22.09 0.69 16.32
CA ALA A 18 -22.68 -0.01 17.45
C ALA A 18 -22.32 -1.50 17.48
N LYS A 19 -22.29 -2.18 16.34
CA LYS A 19 -21.87 -3.60 16.26
C LYS A 19 -20.43 -3.77 16.75
N ILE A 20 -19.52 -2.92 16.30
CA ILE A 20 -18.10 -2.98 16.67
C ILE A 20 -17.89 -2.64 18.14
N ASP A 21 -18.50 -1.55 18.63
CA ASP A 21 -18.38 -1.14 20.03
C ASP A 21 -18.96 -2.19 20.99
N ASN A 22 -20.12 -2.78 20.65
CA ASN A 22 -20.71 -3.88 21.43
C ASN A 22 -19.78 -5.10 21.47
N TYR A 23 -19.14 -5.45 20.36
CA TYR A 23 -18.17 -6.53 20.32
C TYR A 23 -16.98 -6.25 21.24
N LEU A 24 -16.35 -5.07 21.12
CA LEU A 24 -15.20 -4.69 21.96
C LEU A 24 -15.54 -4.77 23.45
N ARG A 25 -16.70 -4.23 23.84
CA ARG A 25 -17.18 -4.32 25.23
C ARG A 25 -17.40 -5.76 25.68
N SER A 26 -17.99 -6.60 24.83
CA SER A 26 -18.23 -8.01 25.15
C SER A 26 -16.95 -8.82 25.40
N GLN A 27 -15.84 -8.40 24.78
CA GLN A 27 -14.52 -9.03 24.91
C GLN A 27 -13.64 -8.33 25.96
N GLY A 28 -14.12 -7.27 26.61
CA GLY A 28 -13.32 -6.46 27.54
C GLY A 28 -12.19 -5.67 26.85
N LEU A 29 -12.28 -5.47 25.53
CA LEU A 29 -11.30 -4.73 24.74
C LEU A 29 -11.54 -3.22 24.86
N LYS A 30 -10.45 -2.44 24.85
CA LYS A 30 -10.53 -0.98 24.85
C LYS A 30 -11.09 -0.46 23.53
N SER A 31 -11.91 0.59 23.60
CA SER A 31 -12.34 1.32 22.41
C SER A 31 -11.14 1.97 21.70
N PRO A 32 -11.15 2.09 20.36
CA PRO A 32 -10.09 2.76 19.62
C PRO A 32 -9.97 4.24 20.02
N SER A 33 -8.75 4.76 20.08
CA SER A 33 -8.48 6.18 20.30
C SER A 33 -7.17 6.59 19.63
N PHE A 34 -6.87 7.88 19.64
CA PHE A 34 -5.57 8.40 19.20
C PHE A 34 -4.55 8.46 20.35
N ASP A 35 -4.91 8.04 21.56
CA ASP A 35 -3.98 8.08 22.69
C ASP A 35 -2.83 7.10 22.50
N VAL A 36 -1.69 7.45 23.09
CA VAL A 36 -0.46 6.64 23.01
C VAL A 36 -0.70 5.19 23.45
N ASP A 37 -1.63 4.95 24.39
CA ASP A 37 -1.97 3.61 24.89
C ASP A 37 -3.01 2.83 24.07
N ALA A 38 -3.48 3.39 22.94
CA ALA A 38 -4.46 2.68 22.11
C ALA A 38 -3.85 1.40 21.52
N PRO A 39 -4.65 0.33 21.33
CA PRO A 39 -4.17 -0.88 20.67
C PRO A 39 -3.68 -0.58 19.25
N THR A 40 -2.55 -1.17 18.87
CA THR A 40 -1.97 -1.11 17.52
C THR A 40 -2.38 -2.28 16.63
N GLU A 41 -2.90 -3.34 17.24
CA GLU A 41 -3.42 -4.51 16.56
C GLU A 41 -4.77 -4.24 15.87
N PRO A 42 -5.14 -5.02 14.84
CA PRO A 42 -6.44 -4.92 14.19
C PRO A 42 -7.60 -5.01 15.19
N ILE A 43 -8.52 -4.05 15.10
CA ILE A 43 -9.72 -3.95 15.97
C ILE A 43 -10.64 -5.18 15.81
N VAL A 44 -10.62 -5.82 14.63
CA VAL A 44 -11.44 -6.97 14.29
C VAL A 44 -10.52 -8.18 14.09
N PRO A 45 -10.77 -9.31 14.76
CA PRO A 45 -9.94 -10.50 14.59
C PRO A 45 -10.19 -11.16 13.23
N SER A 46 -9.19 -11.87 12.73
CA SER A 46 -9.19 -12.51 11.41
C SER A 46 -10.26 -13.60 11.25
N ASP A 47 -10.75 -14.17 12.35
CA ASP A 47 -11.76 -15.24 12.39
C ASP A 47 -13.21 -14.72 12.52
N ALA A 48 -13.43 -13.39 12.47
CA ALA A 48 -14.76 -12.77 12.61
C ALA A 48 -15.26 -12.11 11.30
N PRO A 49 -15.61 -12.88 10.25
CA PRO A 49 -15.94 -12.34 8.93
C PRO A 49 -17.15 -11.39 8.92
N LYS A 50 -18.14 -11.62 9.78
CA LYS A 50 -19.31 -10.72 9.91
C LYS A 50 -18.94 -9.37 10.51
N LEU A 51 -18.01 -9.37 11.47
CA LEU A 51 -17.55 -8.14 12.10
C LEU A 51 -16.63 -7.37 11.15
N GLU A 52 -15.80 -8.07 10.37
CA GLU A 52 -14.96 -7.46 9.35
C GLU A 52 -15.80 -6.86 8.21
N ALA A 53 -16.91 -7.51 7.82
CA ALA A 53 -17.87 -6.93 6.90
C ALA A 53 -18.47 -5.61 7.45
N ALA A 54 -18.86 -5.59 8.73
CA ALA A 54 -19.37 -4.38 9.38
C ALA A 54 -18.32 -3.25 9.46
N ARG A 55 -17.06 -3.59 9.77
CA ARG A 55 -15.93 -2.66 9.76
C ARG A 55 -15.68 -2.11 8.35
N SER A 56 -15.68 -2.98 7.36
CA SER A 56 -15.51 -2.60 5.95
C SER A 56 -16.60 -1.65 5.47
N GLU A 57 -17.87 -1.95 5.79
CA GLU A 57 -19.01 -1.10 5.42
C GLU A 57 -19.00 0.23 6.19
N LEU A 58 -18.57 0.23 7.45
CA LEU A 58 -18.38 1.45 8.23
C LEU A 58 -17.33 2.38 7.58
N ILE A 59 -16.15 1.85 7.23
CA ILE A 59 -15.09 2.62 6.58
C ILE A 59 -15.60 3.22 5.26
N ASP A 60 -16.22 2.40 4.42
CA ASP A 60 -16.74 2.84 3.12
C ASP A 60 -17.78 3.97 3.28
N ALA A 61 -18.72 3.80 4.21
CA ALA A 61 -19.75 4.80 4.47
C ALA A 61 -19.17 6.11 5.02
N THR A 62 -18.15 6.06 5.89
CA THR A 62 -17.49 7.28 6.41
C THR A 62 -16.76 8.04 5.30
N LEU A 63 -16.05 7.35 4.41
CA LEU A 63 -15.35 7.98 3.28
C LEU A 63 -16.33 8.55 2.26
N MET A 64 -17.40 7.81 1.94
CA MET A 64 -18.43 8.27 1.01
C MET A 64 -19.17 9.49 1.54
N LEU A 65 -19.58 9.48 2.82
CA LEU A 65 -20.25 10.62 3.43
C LEU A 65 -19.32 11.85 3.46
N HIS A 66 -18.05 11.66 3.83
CA HIS A 66 -17.06 12.74 3.82
C HIS A 66 -16.91 13.36 2.43
N ASP A 67 -16.69 12.54 1.40
CA ASP A 67 -16.50 13.01 0.03
C ASP A 67 -17.75 13.72 -0.52
N LEU A 68 -18.95 13.25 -0.19
CA LEU A 68 -20.20 13.89 -0.60
C LEU A 68 -20.40 15.26 0.04
N ILE A 69 -20.01 15.41 1.32
CA ILE A 69 -20.16 16.66 2.06
C ILE A 69 -19.13 17.72 1.61
N LEU A 70 -17.91 17.32 1.25
CA LEU A 70 -16.92 18.22 0.64
C LEU A 70 -17.44 18.84 -0.67
N GLY A 71 -18.18 18.05 -1.45
CA GLY A 71 -18.53 18.40 -2.82
C GLY A 71 -17.31 18.39 -3.75
N PRO A 72 -17.53 18.55 -5.07
CA PRO A 72 -16.51 18.26 -6.08
C PRO A 72 -15.27 19.16 -6.01
N LYS A 73 -15.45 20.44 -5.65
CA LYS A 73 -14.33 21.39 -5.58
C LYS A 73 -13.38 21.03 -4.45
N GLU A 74 -13.89 20.88 -3.23
CA GLU A 74 -13.06 20.58 -2.07
C GLU A 74 -12.48 19.17 -2.16
N TYR A 75 -13.23 18.24 -2.75
CA TYR A 75 -12.74 16.90 -3.07
C TYR A 75 -11.51 16.93 -3.97
N LEU A 76 -11.48 17.77 -5.02
CA LEU A 76 -10.29 17.86 -5.89
C LEU A 76 -9.12 18.54 -5.16
N THR A 77 -9.39 19.52 -4.31
CA THR A 77 -8.32 20.22 -3.57
C THR A 77 -7.78 19.47 -2.37
N LYS A 78 -8.40 18.35 -1.96
CA LYS A 78 -7.90 17.53 -0.84
C LYS A 78 -6.63 16.75 -1.19
N PHE A 79 -6.37 16.51 -2.47
CA PHE A 79 -5.17 15.81 -2.94
C PHE A 79 -4.00 16.80 -2.97
N THR A 80 -3.23 16.85 -1.89
CA THR A 80 -2.12 17.79 -1.76
C THR A 80 -0.78 17.11 -2.03
N HIS A 81 0.08 17.79 -2.80
CA HIS A 81 1.39 17.27 -3.18
C HIS A 81 2.38 17.23 -2.00
N ASP A 82 2.11 17.97 -0.94
CA ASP A 82 2.95 18.12 0.25
C ASP A 82 2.63 17.12 1.37
N TRP A 83 1.64 16.24 1.16
CA TRP A 83 1.15 15.30 2.17
C TRP A 83 2.26 14.42 2.79
N LEU A 84 3.20 13.95 1.97
CA LEU A 84 4.26 13.02 2.41
C LEU A 84 5.48 13.72 3.02
N ILE A 85 5.59 15.05 2.96
CA ILE A 85 6.77 15.77 3.48
C ILE A 85 6.99 15.49 4.96
N SER A 86 5.93 15.50 5.76
CA SER A 86 6.05 15.20 7.20
C SER A 86 6.47 13.76 7.46
N MET A 87 5.93 12.79 6.73
CA MET A 87 6.30 11.38 6.88
C MET A 87 7.77 11.15 6.52
N GLN A 88 8.21 11.77 5.41
CA GLN A 88 9.60 11.74 4.97
C GLN A 88 10.55 12.31 6.03
N ALA A 89 10.22 13.49 6.56
CA ALA A 89 11.02 14.13 7.59
C ALA A 89 11.05 13.32 8.89
N ILE A 90 9.93 12.72 9.29
CA ILE A 90 9.86 11.86 10.48
C ILE A 90 10.82 10.68 10.35
N GLY A 91 10.83 10.00 9.19
CA GLY A 91 11.74 8.89 8.92
C GLY A 91 13.20 9.34 8.81
N ARG A 92 13.50 10.29 7.91
CA ARG A 92 14.88 10.74 7.63
C ARG A 92 15.59 11.35 8.84
N PHE A 93 14.89 12.13 9.64
CA PHE A 93 15.47 12.79 10.82
C PHE A 93 15.24 12.01 12.12
N ASN A 94 14.66 10.81 12.03
CA ASN A 94 14.39 9.94 13.16
C ASN A 94 13.58 10.65 14.27
N ILE A 95 12.59 11.45 13.87
CA ILE A 95 11.83 12.32 14.79
C ILE A 95 11.03 11.48 15.78
N ALA A 96 10.43 10.37 15.32
CA ALA A 96 9.62 9.51 16.19
C ALA A 96 10.44 8.97 17.37
N ASN A 97 11.68 8.53 17.14
CA ASN A 97 12.55 8.00 18.19
C ASN A 97 13.24 9.09 19.03
N SER A 98 13.12 10.38 18.65
CA SER A 98 13.61 11.50 19.46
C SER A 98 12.74 11.83 20.67
N ILE A 99 11.53 11.27 20.72
CA ILE A 99 10.55 11.47 21.77
C ILE A 99 10.39 10.14 22.53
N PRO A 100 10.77 10.05 23.82
CA PRO A 100 10.52 8.84 24.58
C PRO A 100 9.00 8.57 24.69
N ILE A 101 8.63 7.29 24.62
CA ILE A 101 7.22 6.90 24.72
C ILE A 101 6.67 7.34 26.09
N HIS A 102 5.46 7.91 26.09
CA HIS A 102 4.80 8.53 27.25
C HIS A 102 5.45 9.81 27.81
N GLU A 103 6.50 10.34 27.20
CA GLU A 103 7.10 11.62 27.58
C GLU A 103 6.66 12.78 26.68
N GLU A 104 6.93 14.01 27.14
CA GLU A 104 6.72 15.26 26.41
C GLU A 104 8.09 15.90 26.14
N VAL A 105 8.38 16.26 24.88
CA VAL A 105 9.67 16.86 24.50
C VAL A 105 9.45 18.19 23.79
N SER A 106 10.30 19.19 24.04
CA SER A 106 10.17 20.50 23.40
C SER A 106 10.60 20.47 21.93
N TYR A 107 10.08 21.39 21.12
CA TYR A 107 10.57 21.55 19.73
C TYR A 107 12.09 21.76 19.66
N ALA A 108 12.65 22.53 20.61
CA ALA A 108 14.08 22.83 20.66
C ALA A 108 14.91 21.58 20.96
N ASP A 109 14.44 20.71 21.84
CA ASP A 109 15.13 19.45 22.17
C ASP A 109 15.05 18.46 21.01
N ILE A 110 13.88 18.31 20.36
CA ILE A 110 13.74 17.49 19.14
C ILE A 110 14.69 18.00 18.05
N ALA A 111 14.69 19.31 17.80
CA ALA A 111 15.58 19.94 16.83
C ALA A 111 17.06 19.64 17.11
N LYS A 112 17.47 19.72 18.38
CA LYS A 112 18.83 19.39 18.80
C LYS A 112 19.16 17.91 18.64
N ILE A 113 18.25 17.00 19.02
CA ILE A 113 18.44 15.54 18.89
C ILE A 113 18.55 15.13 17.42
N CYS A 114 17.66 15.66 16.58
CA CYS A 114 17.57 15.32 15.17
C CYS A 114 18.57 16.08 14.27
N GLY A 115 19.23 17.12 14.78
CA GLY A 115 20.13 17.96 13.99
C GLY A 115 19.40 18.81 12.93
N VAL A 116 18.17 19.23 13.21
CA VAL A 116 17.30 19.98 12.28
C VAL A 116 17.01 21.37 12.84
N ASN A 117 16.72 22.35 11.99
CA ASN A 117 16.29 23.67 12.43
C ASN A 117 14.96 23.60 13.21
N GLU A 118 14.87 24.27 14.36
CA GLU A 118 13.67 24.26 15.21
C GLU A 118 12.41 24.76 14.50
N LEU A 119 12.53 25.78 13.64
CA LEU A 119 11.39 26.30 12.88
C LEU A 119 10.85 25.25 11.90
N ASP A 120 11.74 24.47 11.29
CA ASP A 120 11.37 23.41 10.36
C ASP A 120 10.75 22.23 11.10
N VAL A 121 11.35 21.76 12.20
CA VAL A 121 10.77 20.74 13.09
C VAL A 121 9.36 21.14 13.51
N ARG A 122 9.16 22.40 13.91
CA ARG A 122 7.85 22.92 14.30
C ARG A 122 6.84 22.88 13.16
N ARG A 123 7.22 23.27 11.93
CA ARG A 123 6.33 23.22 10.75
C ARG A 123 5.98 21.78 10.40
N ILE A 124 6.98 20.91 10.36
CA ILE A 124 6.86 19.48 10.05
C ILE A 124 5.90 18.81 11.05
N LEU A 125 6.11 19.02 12.36
CA LEU A 125 5.31 18.39 13.40
C LEU A 125 3.88 18.94 13.45
N ARG A 126 3.68 20.24 13.20
CA ARG A 126 2.31 20.79 13.10
C ARG A 126 1.53 20.24 11.93
N HIS A 127 2.18 20.03 10.79
CA HIS A 127 1.57 19.32 9.68
C HIS A 127 1.33 17.84 10.05
N ALA A 128 2.29 17.14 10.67
CA ALA A 128 2.12 15.76 11.12
C ALA A 128 0.95 15.56 12.11
N MET A 129 0.61 16.58 12.91
CA MET A 129 -0.56 16.56 13.80
C MET A 129 -1.90 16.56 13.05
N THR A 130 -1.97 17.16 11.85
CA THR A 130 -3.19 17.08 11.01
C THR A 130 -3.40 15.65 10.51
N LEU A 131 -2.29 14.91 10.33
CA LEU A 131 -2.24 13.48 10.02
C LEU A 131 -2.41 12.57 11.25
N ARG A 132 -2.66 13.16 12.43
CA ARG A 132 -2.82 12.44 13.72
C ARG A 132 -1.58 11.67 14.18
N LEU A 133 -0.40 11.99 13.64
CA LEU A 133 0.84 11.32 14.02
C LEU A 133 1.35 11.77 15.40
N PHE A 134 1.26 13.05 15.74
CA PHE A 134 1.70 13.57 17.05
C PHE A 134 0.61 14.44 17.69
N LYS A 135 0.82 14.84 18.95
CA LYS A 135 0.01 15.85 19.64
C LYS A 135 0.87 16.88 20.38
N GLU A 136 0.33 18.09 20.54
CA GLU A 136 0.92 19.18 21.33
C GLU A 136 0.07 19.35 22.62
N PRO A 137 0.30 18.54 23.68
CA PRO A 137 -0.56 18.56 24.88
C PRO A 137 -0.49 19.90 25.62
N LYS A 138 0.66 20.58 25.55
CA LYS A 138 0.86 21.94 26.00
C LYS A 138 1.66 22.69 24.94
N ARG A 139 1.47 24.00 24.87
CA ARG A 139 2.16 24.86 23.91
C ARG A 139 3.68 24.65 24.00
N GLY A 140 4.30 24.26 22.90
CA GLY A 140 5.75 24.10 22.76
C GLY A 140 6.30 22.71 23.06
N VAL A 141 5.48 21.75 23.50
CA VAL A 141 5.91 20.37 23.79
C VAL A 141 5.10 19.36 23.01
N ILE A 142 5.74 18.26 22.64
CA ILE A 142 5.23 17.25 21.71
C ILE A 142 5.21 15.90 22.40
N ALA A 143 4.15 15.15 22.17
CA ALA A 143 3.99 13.78 22.64
C ALA A 143 3.45 12.87 21.53
N HIS A 144 3.67 11.58 21.71
CA HIS A 144 3.15 10.55 20.82
C HIS A 144 1.62 10.45 20.82
N THR A 145 1.09 10.03 19.67
CA THR A 145 -0.19 9.33 19.54
C THR A 145 0.09 7.84 19.33
N ALA A 146 -0.96 7.02 19.24
CA ALA A 146 -0.80 5.61 18.85
C ALA A 146 -0.02 5.43 17.53
N ALA A 147 -0.23 6.33 16.56
CA ALA A 147 0.35 6.21 15.23
C ALA A 147 1.86 6.50 15.21
N SER A 148 2.33 7.57 15.87
CA SER A 148 3.79 7.80 15.96
C SER A 148 4.48 6.84 16.92
N ARG A 149 3.79 6.30 17.95
CA ARG A 149 4.33 5.21 18.76
C ARG A 149 4.60 3.98 17.87
N MET A 150 3.66 3.64 16.99
CA MET A 150 3.85 2.54 16.04
C MET A 150 5.11 2.74 15.18
N ILE A 151 5.34 3.95 14.68
CA ILE A 151 6.57 4.28 13.92
C ILE A 151 7.82 4.14 14.80
N ALA A 152 7.76 4.51 16.08
CA ALA A 152 8.91 4.46 16.97
C ALA A 152 9.26 3.05 17.48
N GLU A 153 8.27 2.18 17.67
CA GLU A 153 8.42 0.85 18.29
C GLU A 153 8.47 -0.30 17.26
N ASP A 154 7.84 -0.16 16.10
CA ASP A 154 7.77 -1.19 15.06
C ASP A 154 8.67 -0.84 13.88
N GLN A 155 9.82 -1.53 13.77
CA GLN A 155 10.78 -1.32 12.70
C GLN A 155 10.18 -1.56 11.31
N GLN A 156 9.29 -2.55 11.15
CA GLN A 156 8.66 -2.82 9.86
C GLN A 156 7.76 -1.65 9.45
N MET A 157 7.05 -1.04 10.40
CA MET A 157 6.26 0.16 10.11
C MET A 157 7.14 1.38 9.82
N ALA A 158 8.25 1.54 10.56
CA ALA A 158 9.21 2.62 10.32
C ALA A 158 9.80 2.52 8.90
N ASP A 159 10.24 1.32 8.51
CA ASP A 159 10.78 1.03 7.19
C ASP A 159 9.74 1.24 6.09
N TRP A 160 8.48 0.84 6.32
CA TRP A 160 7.38 1.08 5.39
C TRP A 160 7.12 2.58 5.17
N VAL A 161 7.08 3.37 6.25
CA VAL A 161 6.90 4.83 6.18
C VAL A 161 8.07 5.49 5.44
N ALA A 162 9.30 5.06 5.72
CA ALA A 162 10.49 5.53 5.04
C ALA A 162 10.44 5.18 3.55
N ALA A 163 10.29 3.91 3.18
CA ALA A 163 10.22 3.48 1.78
C ALA A 163 9.12 4.21 0.99
N THR A 164 7.93 4.35 1.58
CA THR A 164 6.79 5.07 0.96
C THR A 164 7.13 6.52 0.65
N SER A 165 7.77 7.21 1.60
CA SER A 165 8.00 8.66 1.50
C SER A 165 9.34 9.04 0.87
N ASP A 166 10.31 8.13 0.84
CA ASP A 166 11.65 8.39 0.31
C ASP A 166 11.89 7.81 -1.08
N GLU A 167 11.36 6.62 -1.37
CA GLU A 167 11.63 5.89 -2.60
C GLU A 167 10.41 5.90 -3.51
N LEU A 168 9.28 5.37 -3.01
CA LEU A 168 8.05 5.23 -3.79
C LEU A 168 7.51 6.57 -4.23
N TRP A 169 7.53 7.59 -3.36
CA TRP A 169 7.06 8.92 -3.73
C TRP A 169 7.85 9.52 -4.91
N GLN A 170 9.17 9.30 -4.96
CA GLN A 170 9.98 9.77 -6.08
C GLN A 170 9.61 9.04 -7.38
N ALA A 171 9.45 7.71 -7.31
CA ALA A 171 8.99 6.90 -8.43
C ALA A 171 7.62 7.37 -8.94
N ALA A 172 6.64 7.52 -8.03
CA ALA A 172 5.28 7.98 -8.31
C ALA A 172 5.26 9.29 -9.11
N THR A 173 6.08 10.27 -8.71
CA THR A 173 6.16 11.57 -9.40
C THR A 173 6.74 11.49 -10.81
N GLN A 174 7.48 10.42 -11.13
CA GLN A 174 8.10 10.20 -12.44
C GLN A 174 7.34 9.20 -13.31
N THR A 175 6.40 8.43 -12.78
CA THR A 175 5.68 7.38 -13.53
C THR A 175 5.02 7.91 -14.81
N VAL A 176 4.34 9.05 -14.75
CA VAL A 176 3.72 9.65 -15.95
C VAL A 176 4.78 10.12 -16.96
N ASN A 177 5.93 10.63 -16.50
CA ASN A 177 7.04 11.00 -17.37
C ASN A 177 7.64 9.76 -18.06
N ALA A 178 7.73 8.63 -17.35
CA ALA A 178 8.15 7.35 -17.92
C ALA A 178 7.17 6.89 -19.00
N MET A 179 5.87 6.95 -18.75
CA MET A 179 4.84 6.61 -19.75
C MET A 179 4.91 7.50 -21.01
N VAL A 180 5.19 8.79 -20.86
CA VAL A 180 5.37 9.71 -22.00
C VAL A 180 6.64 9.36 -22.79
N LYS A 181 7.74 9.05 -22.09
CA LYS A 181 9.03 8.73 -22.71
C LYS A 181 9.04 7.33 -23.36
N HIS A 182 8.35 6.38 -22.75
CA HIS A 182 8.28 4.96 -23.14
C HIS A 182 6.82 4.47 -23.22
N PRO A 183 6.04 4.91 -24.23
CA PRO A 183 4.61 4.58 -24.30
C PRO A 183 4.33 3.08 -24.35
N GLY A 184 3.58 2.58 -23.37
CA GLY A 184 3.15 1.18 -23.30
C GLY A 184 4.24 0.18 -22.94
N SER A 185 5.41 0.64 -22.46
CA SER A 185 6.51 -0.24 -22.08
C SER A 185 6.16 -1.12 -20.89
N GLN A 186 6.65 -2.36 -20.93
CA GLN A 186 6.63 -3.32 -19.82
C GLN A 186 8.06 -3.62 -19.32
N GLU A 187 9.05 -2.85 -19.78
CA GLU A 187 10.45 -3.07 -19.42
C GLU A 187 10.74 -2.51 -18.02
N PRO A 188 11.41 -3.29 -17.14
CA PRO A 188 11.67 -2.90 -15.75
C PRO A 188 12.67 -1.74 -15.63
N GLY A 189 13.43 -1.45 -16.68
CA GLY A 189 14.33 -0.29 -16.76
C GLY A 189 13.67 1.00 -17.25
N GLU A 190 12.39 0.97 -17.64
CA GLU A 190 11.69 2.10 -18.26
C GLU A 190 10.57 2.64 -17.35
N THR A 191 10.80 2.63 -16.04
CA THR A 191 9.79 2.91 -14.99
C THR A 191 9.93 4.30 -14.38
N GLY A 192 8.93 4.73 -13.60
CA GLY A 192 9.03 5.93 -12.77
C GLY A 192 10.22 5.85 -11.79
N PHE A 193 10.41 4.69 -11.18
CA PHE A 193 11.55 4.40 -10.31
C PHE A 193 12.89 4.53 -11.03
N ALA A 194 13.02 3.97 -12.25
CA ALA A 194 14.24 4.04 -13.02
C ALA A 194 14.59 5.49 -13.40
N LEU A 195 13.58 6.30 -13.77
CA LEU A 195 13.77 7.73 -14.01
C LEU A 195 14.17 8.50 -12.75
N ALA A 196 13.56 8.19 -11.60
CA ALA A 196 13.86 8.86 -10.33
C ALA A 196 15.27 8.53 -9.80
N ASN A 197 15.71 7.28 -9.92
CA ASN A 197 16.95 6.78 -9.32
C ASN A 197 18.11 6.65 -10.32
N GLY A 198 17.91 7.00 -11.59
CA GLY A 198 18.95 6.88 -12.63
C GLY A 198 19.35 5.43 -12.92
N TYR A 199 18.40 4.50 -12.82
CA TYR A 199 18.66 3.10 -13.17
C TYR A 199 18.89 2.99 -14.68
N ASP A 200 20.07 2.49 -15.05
CA ASP A 200 20.49 2.30 -16.43
C ASP A 200 21.05 0.89 -16.59
N LEU A 201 20.50 0.11 -17.53
CA LEU A 201 20.96 -1.24 -17.84
C LEU A 201 22.46 -1.28 -18.17
N ARG A 202 23.03 -0.17 -18.67
CA ARG A 202 24.48 -0.02 -18.89
C ARG A 202 25.29 -0.27 -17.63
N TYR A 203 24.78 0.03 -16.44
CA TYR A 203 25.50 -0.25 -15.21
C TYR A 203 25.73 -1.75 -14.99
N PHE A 204 24.79 -2.61 -15.40
CA PHE A 204 24.94 -4.06 -15.35
C PHE A 204 25.82 -4.59 -16.51
N ILE A 205 25.65 -4.03 -17.70
CA ILE A 205 26.41 -4.42 -18.89
C ILE A 205 27.90 -4.05 -18.76
N ASP A 206 28.20 -2.85 -18.28
CA ASP A 206 29.54 -2.28 -18.27
C ASP A 206 30.38 -2.74 -17.07
N ASN A 207 29.76 -3.19 -15.97
CA ASN A 207 30.46 -3.53 -14.73
C ASN A 207 30.55 -5.04 -14.43
N TYR A 208 30.10 -5.91 -15.35
CA TYR A 208 30.32 -7.35 -15.27
C TYR A 208 31.15 -7.83 -16.47
N SER A 209 32.14 -8.69 -16.23
CA SER A 209 33.03 -9.21 -17.28
C SER A 209 32.33 -10.26 -18.14
N TRP A 210 31.31 -9.88 -18.92
CA TRP A 210 30.57 -10.78 -19.81
C TRP A 210 31.46 -11.59 -20.77
N LYS A 211 32.63 -11.03 -21.14
CA LYS A 211 33.65 -11.71 -21.95
C LYS A 211 34.20 -12.98 -21.29
N GLU A 212 34.21 -13.08 -19.96
CA GLU A 212 34.67 -14.25 -19.22
C GLU A 212 33.67 -15.41 -19.26
N VAL A 213 32.40 -15.14 -19.56
CA VAL A 213 31.36 -16.16 -19.76
C VAL A 213 31.58 -16.94 -21.07
N GLY A 214 32.27 -16.36 -22.05
CA GLY A 214 32.59 -17.00 -23.33
C GLY A 214 31.34 -17.47 -24.09
N ASN A 215 31.36 -18.70 -24.60
CA ASN A 215 30.20 -19.35 -25.24
C ASN A 215 29.30 -20.11 -24.23
N GLY A 216 29.36 -19.78 -22.94
CA GLY A 216 28.55 -20.41 -21.90
C GLY A 216 27.08 -20.00 -21.96
N THR A 217 26.20 -20.85 -21.42
CA THR A 217 24.77 -20.54 -21.29
C THR A 217 24.53 -19.66 -20.07
N VAL A 218 23.94 -18.48 -20.27
CA VAL A 218 23.40 -17.64 -19.20
C VAL A 218 21.92 -17.99 -19.02
N VAL A 219 21.50 -18.27 -17.80
CA VAL A 219 20.10 -18.53 -17.45
C VAL A 219 19.61 -17.37 -16.61
N ASP A 220 18.73 -16.56 -17.21
CA ASP A 220 18.08 -15.45 -16.52
C ASP A 220 16.91 -15.98 -15.68
N VAL A 221 17.12 -16.07 -14.37
CA VAL A 221 16.10 -16.54 -13.42
C VAL A 221 15.32 -15.33 -12.93
N GLY A 222 14.13 -15.11 -13.51
CA GLY A 222 13.27 -13.96 -13.21
C GLY A 222 13.13 -12.95 -14.35
N GLY A 223 13.84 -13.13 -15.47
CA GLY A 223 13.74 -12.30 -16.70
C GLY A 223 12.49 -12.49 -17.56
N SER A 224 11.37 -12.88 -16.93
CA SER A 224 10.08 -13.14 -17.58
C SER A 224 9.98 -14.46 -18.38
N HIS A 225 10.45 -14.56 -19.62
CA HIS A 225 10.06 -15.70 -20.48
C HIS A 225 11.01 -16.92 -20.37
N GLY A 226 10.52 -18.02 -19.76
CA GLY A 226 11.21 -19.30 -19.59
C GLY A 226 10.30 -20.53 -19.79
N PHE A 227 10.91 -21.65 -20.23
CA PHE A 227 10.28 -22.86 -20.78
C PHE A 227 9.71 -23.86 -19.75
N ALA A 228 8.49 -24.32 -20.04
CA ALA A 228 7.74 -25.52 -19.60
C ALA A 228 7.76 -25.95 -18.11
N CYS A 229 6.57 -25.88 -17.49
CA CYS A 229 6.24 -26.41 -16.18
C CYS A 229 4.97 -27.29 -16.27
N ALA A 230 4.97 -28.46 -15.63
CA ALA A 230 3.85 -29.42 -15.71
C ALA A 230 2.65 -29.08 -14.80
N ARG A 231 2.85 -28.27 -13.76
CA ARG A 231 1.80 -27.72 -12.88
C ARG A 231 2.26 -26.40 -12.28
N ILE A 232 1.53 -25.33 -12.57
CA ILE A 232 1.82 -23.98 -12.07
C ILE A 232 0.78 -23.65 -10.99
N VAL A 233 1.25 -23.35 -9.79
CA VAL A 233 0.44 -22.77 -8.70
C VAL A 233 1.00 -21.37 -8.46
N ILE A 234 0.20 -20.36 -8.78
CA ILE A 234 0.57 -18.95 -8.57
C ILE A 234 -0.22 -18.43 -7.38
N ASN A 235 0.50 -17.82 -6.44
CA ASN A 235 -0.08 -17.10 -5.31
C ASN A 235 0.17 -15.61 -5.51
N ASP A 236 -0.84 -14.90 -5.99
CA ASP A 236 -0.70 -13.50 -6.41
C ASP A 236 -1.99 -12.72 -6.14
N ASN A 237 -1.94 -11.39 -6.23
CA ASN A 237 -3.16 -10.60 -6.24
C ASN A 237 -3.86 -10.75 -7.60
N VAL A 238 -5.19 -10.67 -7.57
CA VAL A 238 -6.00 -10.61 -8.78
C VAL A 238 -6.87 -9.38 -8.65
N LEU A 239 -6.85 -8.52 -9.66
CA LEU A 239 -7.75 -7.38 -9.70
C LEU A 239 -9.18 -7.90 -9.92
N PRO A 240 -10.09 -7.71 -8.96
CA PRO A 240 -11.48 -8.06 -9.18
C PRO A 240 -12.10 -7.06 -10.17
N LYS A 241 -13.20 -7.45 -10.81
CA LYS A 241 -13.89 -6.59 -11.77
C LYS A 241 -14.18 -5.21 -11.16
N PRO A 242 -13.99 -4.11 -11.91
CA PRO A 242 -14.25 -2.78 -11.40
C PRO A 242 -15.63 -2.63 -10.75
N GLY A 243 -15.66 -2.03 -9.54
CA GLY A 243 -16.91 -1.79 -8.80
C GLY A 243 -17.52 -3.00 -8.09
N THR A 244 -16.81 -4.13 -7.97
CA THR A 244 -17.30 -5.32 -7.27
C THR A 244 -16.92 -5.40 -5.78
N LEU A 245 -15.93 -4.63 -5.35
CA LEU A 245 -15.53 -4.50 -3.94
C LEU A 245 -16.01 -3.17 -3.34
N PRO A 246 -16.11 -3.06 -2.00
CA PRO A 246 -16.19 -1.77 -1.33
C PRO A 246 -15.05 -0.85 -1.77
N ARG A 247 -15.33 0.44 -1.94
CA ARG A 247 -14.42 1.39 -2.60
C ARG A 247 -13.05 1.45 -1.94
N TRP A 248 -12.97 1.44 -0.62
CA TRP A 248 -11.68 1.49 0.10
C TRP A 248 -10.80 0.24 -0.14
N ARG A 249 -11.40 -0.93 -0.35
CA ARG A 249 -10.64 -2.16 -0.70
C ARG A 249 -10.20 -2.11 -2.15
N GLU A 250 -11.06 -1.64 -3.04
CA GLU A 250 -10.73 -1.44 -4.45
C GLU A 250 -9.63 -0.40 -4.63
N GLU A 251 -9.70 0.74 -3.94
CA GLU A 251 -8.66 1.76 -3.90
C GLU A 251 -7.31 1.18 -3.47
N ARG A 252 -7.30 0.40 -2.37
CA ARG A 252 -6.07 -0.25 -1.90
C ARG A 252 -5.45 -1.17 -2.95
N LEU A 253 -6.24 -2.07 -3.56
CA LEU A 253 -5.73 -3.01 -4.57
C LEU A 253 -5.23 -2.28 -5.83
N ARG A 254 -5.95 -1.25 -6.28
CA ARG A 254 -5.54 -0.43 -7.42
C ARG A 254 -4.31 0.44 -7.09
N SER A 255 -4.18 0.89 -5.84
CA SER A 255 -2.97 1.59 -5.39
C SER A 255 -1.76 0.67 -5.39
N MET A 256 -1.92 -0.61 -5.04
CA MET A 256 -0.86 -1.61 -5.14
C MET A 256 -0.46 -1.86 -6.60
N ASP A 257 -1.44 -1.96 -7.51
CA ASP A 257 -1.19 -2.07 -8.96
C ASP A 257 -0.38 -0.86 -9.50
N LEU A 258 -0.72 0.36 -9.06
CA LEU A 258 0.10 1.54 -9.39
C LEU A 258 1.51 1.49 -8.79
N THR A 259 1.68 0.86 -7.63
CA THR A 259 3.00 0.70 -6.98
C THR A 259 3.91 -0.26 -7.78
N ILE A 260 3.37 -1.34 -8.34
CA ILE A 260 4.17 -2.24 -9.18
C ILE A 260 4.41 -1.65 -10.57
N LEU A 261 3.51 -0.81 -11.08
CA LEU A 261 3.71 -0.04 -12.31
C LEU A 261 4.86 0.94 -12.15
N GLU A 262 4.88 1.74 -11.08
CA GLU A 262 5.96 2.72 -10.85
C GLU A 262 7.33 2.07 -10.61
N LEU A 263 7.38 0.88 -10.00
CA LEU A 263 8.63 0.19 -9.67
C LEU A 263 9.16 -0.66 -10.82
N GLN A 264 8.29 -1.42 -11.49
CA GLN A 264 8.69 -2.53 -12.36
C GLN A 264 8.03 -2.49 -13.74
N ASN A 265 7.15 -1.52 -14.05
CA ASN A 265 6.25 -1.54 -15.20
C ASN A 265 5.43 -2.84 -15.27
N SER A 266 5.27 -3.49 -14.13
CA SER A 266 4.44 -4.67 -13.97
C SER A 266 2.99 -4.24 -13.78
N ARG A 267 2.09 -5.22 -13.87
CA ARG A 267 0.66 -5.01 -13.67
C ARG A 267 0.06 -6.21 -12.97
N GLU A 268 -0.90 -5.95 -12.11
CA GLU A 268 -1.84 -6.96 -11.63
C GLU A 268 -2.80 -7.26 -12.78
N ARG A 269 -3.25 -8.51 -12.86
CA ARG A 269 -4.12 -8.99 -13.95
C ARG A 269 -5.54 -9.20 -13.42
N GLU A 270 -6.55 -8.89 -14.24
CA GLU A 270 -7.89 -9.39 -13.99
C GLU A 270 -7.93 -10.91 -14.17
N LEU A 271 -8.96 -11.59 -13.67
CA LEU A 271 -9.04 -13.06 -13.74
C LEU A 271 -9.03 -13.56 -15.20
N GLU A 272 -9.68 -12.83 -16.09
CA GLU A 272 -9.70 -13.10 -17.52
C GLU A 272 -8.33 -12.90 -18.17
N ASP A 273 -7.53 -11.94 -17.71
CA ASP A 273 -6.16 -11.72 -18.20
C ASP A 273 -5.23 -12.87 -17.78
N TRP A 274 -5.45 -13.45 -16.59
CA TRP A 274 -4.72 -14.65 -16.15
C TRP A 274 -5.08 -15.86 -17.00
N ALA A 275 -6.37 -16.09 -17.29
CA ALA A 275 -6.80 -17.17 -18.17
C ALA A 275 -6.15 -17.05 -19.56
N LYS A 276 -6.17 -15.83 -20.11
CA LYS A 276 -5.55 -15.52 -21.40
C LYS A 276 -4.03 -15.71 -21.38
N LEU A 277 -3.34 -15.34 -20.29
CA LEU A 277 -1.89 -15.53 -20.18
C LEU A 277 -1.51 -17.02 -20.26
N PHE A 278 -2.27 -17.91 -19.63
CA PHE A 278 -2.05 -19.35 -19.73
C PHE A 278 -2.28 -19.86 -21.16
N GLU A 279 -3.34 -19.39 -21.84
CA GLU A 279 -3.62 -19.71 -23.24
C GLU A 279 -2.52 -19.22 -24.20
N ASP A 280 -2.06 -17.97 -24.02
CA ASP A 280 -1.00 -17.36 -24.82
C ASP A 280 0.36 -18.06 -24.58
N ALA A 281 0.60 -18.58 -23.36
CA ALA A 281 1.80 -19.35 -23.04
C ALA A 281 1.80 -20.73 -23.72
N ASP A 282 0.67 -21.44 -23.70
CA ASP A 282 0.40 -22.61 -24.54
C ASP A 282 -1.10 -22.97 -24.53
N PRO A 283 -1.73 -23.24 -25.68
CA PRO A 283 -3.16 -23.56 -25.75
C PRO A 283 -3.56 -24.85 -25.01
N ARG A 284 -2.61 -25.67 -24.55
CA ARG A 284 -2.87 -26.90 -23.76
C ARG A 284 -3.01 -26.66 -22.26
N PHE A 285 -2.83 -25.43 -21.79
CA PHE A 285 -3.18 -25.08 -20.41
C PHE A 285 -4.68 -24.87 -20.27
N THR A 286 -5.30 -25.65 -19.36
CA THR A 286 -6.66 -25.41 -18.90
C THR A 286 -6.64 -24.70 -17.56
N PHE A 287 -7.00 -23.41 -17.55
CA PHE A 287 -7.15 -22.61 -16.33
C PHE A 287 -8.33 -23.11 -15.48
N LYS A 288 -8.09 -23.38 -14.20
CA LYS A 288 -9.09 -23.86 -13.23
C LYS A 288 -9.56 -22.76 -12.28
N GLY A 289 -8.89 -21.61 -12.26
CA GLY A 289 -9.17 -20.47 -11.37
C GLY A 289 -8.59 -20.67 -9.97
N GLY A 290 -9.05 -19.85 -9.02
CA GLY A 290 -8.96 -20.15 -7.59
C GLY A 290 -8.82 -18.94 -6.66
N GLN A 291 -9.79 -18.79 -5.76
CA GLN A 291 -9.77 -17.81 -4.67
C GLN A 291 -10.15 -18.50 -3.35
N PRO A 292 -9.26 -18.54 -2.35
CA PRO A 292 -9.63 -18.92 -0.99
C PRO A 292 -10.59 -17.88 -0.38
N ALA A 293 -11.69 -18.32 0.24
CA ALA A 293 -12.67 -17.42 0.84
C ALA A 293 -12.04 -16.57 1.95
N GLY A 294 -12.16 -15.24 1.84
CA GLY A 294 -11.67 -14.29 2.85
C GLY A 294 -10.21 -13.84 2.70
N CYS A 295 -9.49 -14.30 1.67
CA CYS A 295 -8.12 -13.86 1.37
C CYS A 295 -8.07 -12.83 0.23
N ASN A 296 -7.13 -11.89 0.30
CA ASN A 296 -6.85 -10.95 -0.80
C ASN A 296 -6.03 -11.63 -1.91
N LEU A 297 -5.16 -12.58 -1.55
CA LEU A 297 -4.38 -13.39 -2.48
C LEU A 297 -5.22 -14.53 -3.08
N TRP A 298 -5.02 -14.78 -4.37
CA TRP A 298 -5.62 -15.87 -5.11
C TRP A 298 -4.63 -17.02 -5.26
N ILE A 299 -5.14 -18.25 -5.24
CA ILE A 299 -4.36 -19.44 -5.58
C ILE A 299 -4.83 -19.87 -6.95
N LEU A 300 -4.11 -19.47 -7.98
CA LEU A 300 -4.46 -19.73 -9.37
C LEU A 300 -3.90 -21.09 -9.79
N GLU A 301 -4.79 -22.00 -10.19
CA GLU A 301 -4.42 -23.31 -10.72
C GLU A 301 -4.65 -23.36 -12.24
N ALA A 302 -3.64 -23.83 -12.97
CA ALA A 302 -3.76 -24.23 -14.37
C ALA A 302 -3.15 -25.63 -14.57
N VAL A 303 -3.84 -26.46 -15.35
CA VAL A 303 -3.41 -27.83 -15.64
C VAL A 303 -3.03 -27.93 -17.11
N TRP A 304 -1.84 -28.47 -17.38
CA TRP A 304 -1.43 -28.80 -18.73
C TRP A 304 -2.00 -30.16 -19.12
N ASP A 305 -2.85 -30.20 -20.14
CA ASP A 305 -3.53 -31.44 -20.52
C ASP A 305 -2.66 -32.35 -21.42
N GLY A 306 -1.56 -31.82 -21.99
CA GLY A 306 -0.64 -32.58 -22.84
C GLY A 306 -1.28 -33.21 -24.08
N ASP A 307 -0.47 -33.88 -24.90
CA ASP A 307 -1.02 -34.93 -25.75
C ASP A 307 -1.17 -36.17 -24.87
N SER A 308 -2.36 -36.76 -24.84
CA SER A 308 -2.56 -38.08 -24.26
C SER A 308 -1.49 -39.00 -24.83
N PRO A 309 -0.75 -39.78 -24.02
CA PRO A 309 0.22 -40.72 -24.56
C PRO A 309 -0.57 -41.66 -25.47
N THR A 310 -0.33 -41.52 -26.77
CA THR A 310 -0.79 -42.48 -27.76
C THR A 310 -0.19 -43.81 -27.34
N GLN A 311 -1.06 -44.75 -26.98
CA GLN A 311 -0.69 -46.12 -26.58
C GLN A 311 0.14 -46.81 -27.65
#